data_AF-A0A847JTU0-F1
#
_entry.id   AF-A0A847JTU0-F1
#
_cell.length_a   1.000
_cell.length_b   1.000
_cell.length_c   1.000
_cell.angle_alpha   90.00
_cell.angle_beta   90.00
_cell.angle_gamma   90.00
#
_symmetry.space_group_name_H-M   'P 1'
#
loop_
_entity.id
_entity.type
_entity.pdbx_description
1 polymer ?
#
loop_
_entity_poly.entity_id
_entity_poly.type
_entity_poly.pdbx_seq_one_letter_code
_entity_poly.pdbx_strand_id
1 'polypeptide(L)'
;MRERHSPRGLPRCQAFRPPLAYALVSALLVAIAVGASAQEISREDMDACMACHAAPMGDAAAVNRDALKISPHKDLACQDCHTSMTAAPHTKEMLAQRASCGTCHPEPLSAYMDSVHSRPDKVEGDHPTCRSCHGRGGDPHAVVKQAWTRRQTTGLCARCHSEKARMARYGVDPDASRSYSDSFHGKALLRFNLVKAAGCVDCHKQHDVKSPGDPTAPTNRANVAAVCGQDGCHPGAKMNFAMSGANHLKLKLKAVPLLRLEELFFQWLTAGTMLFLIGGIALDLRTRVFTRKQVPAASRVVAAIIAASFLALVASLAMAVAGFGRPRWVGIAAVILMALAGVVWAAVGRRAKPSSGPEKEYPRLDLVHRLQHILLFVSFIALAVTGLPLRFAHHPWLVAMYQAMGGIGVARGIHRVAAVMMIAAWIWHTIDLLIRWKRAGFRFSSWSMFPTMKDVRDFVQLSRYYLGLSSEPPKFDRFEFRQKFDYFAVYWGMPIMVFSGLVLWFPIFFGNMLPETGVSAAYIAHSDEAILAVLAIAVWHFYNVHFNPGDFPMSFAWLTGKKTRSQMEHEHPLELERIERG
;
A
#
# COMPACT_ATOMS: atom_id res chain seq x y z
N MET A 1 -15.71 -46.12 -13.99
CA MET A 1 -15.45 -46.54 -15.38
C MET A 1 -14.21 -45.80 -15.89
N ARG A 2 -13.18 -46.57 -16.27
CA ARG A 2 -12.02 -46.27 -17.16
C ARG A 2 -11.12 -45.07 -16.84
N GLU A 3 -9.82 -45.07 -17.11
CA GLU A 3 -8.71 -46.03 -17.06
C GLU A 3 -7.45 -45.16 -17.23
N ARG A 4 -6.32 -45.53 -16.61
CA ARG A 4 -5.04 -44.81 -16.69
C ARG A 4 -4.33 -45.14 -18.01
N HIS A 5 -3.64 -44.17 -18.60
CA HIS A 5 -2.57 -44.45 -19.57
C HIS A 5 -1.26 -43.78 -19.17
N SER A 6 -0.23 -44.62 -19.11
CA SER A 6 1.19 -44.34 -18.95
C SER A 6 1.89 -44.52 -20.32
N PRO A 7 2.95 -43.78 -20.66
CA PRO A 7 3.68 -44.02 -21.90
C PRO A 7 4.85 -45.00 -21.70
N ARG A 8 4.68 -46.15 -22.35
CA ARG A 8 5.63 -47.03 -23.08
C ARG A 8 7.12 -46.97 -22.72
N GLY A 9 7.63 -48.13 -22.31
CA GLY A 9 9.04 -48.45 -22.16
C GLY A 9 9.76 -48.76 -23.48
N LEU A 10 11.09 -48.63 -23.42
CA LEU A 10 12.06 -49.05 -24.43
C LEU A 10 12.65 -50.44 -24.05
N PRO A 11 13.13 -51.22 -25.03
CA PRO A 11 13.30 -52.66 -24.89
C PRO A 11 14.56 -53.06 -24.11
N ARG A 12 14.45 -54.15 -23.35
CA ARG A 12 15.55 -54.88 -22.71
C ARG A 12 16.43 -55.56 -23.78
N CYS A 13 17.71 -55.19 -23.86
CA CYS A 13 18.71 -56.00 -24.56
C CYS A 13 19.06 -57.25 -23.73
N GLN A 14 18.90 -58.40 -24.36
CA GLN A 14 19.22 -59.74 -23.85
C GLN A 14 20.74 -59.95 -23.80
N ALA A 15 21.19 -60.66 -22.77
CA ALA A 15 22.59 -61.04 -22.58
C ALA A 15 23.02 -62.09 -23.62
N PHE A 16 24.03 -61.75 -24.43
CA PHE A 16 24.71 -62.68 -25.32
C PHE A 16 25.88 -63.32 -24.54
N ARG A 17 25.85 -64.64 -24.32
CA ARG A 17 26.97 -65.40 -23.71
C ARG A 17 27.83 -66.00 -24.83
N PRO A 18 29.11 -65.60 -24.99
CA PRO A 18 30.02 -66.28 -25.91
C PRO A 18 30.64 -67.54 -25.26
N PRO A 19 31.13 -68.50 -26.07
CA PRO A 19 31.65 -69.78 -25.59
C PRO A 19 33.03 -69.66 -24.92
N LEU A 20 33.30 -70.59 -24.00
CA LEU A 20 34.40 -70.65 -23.02
C LEU A 20 35.86 -70.61 -23.54
N ALA A 21 36.11 -70.44 -24.84
CA ALA A 21 37.46 -70.52 -25.41
C ALA A 21 38.24 -69.18 -25.48
N TYR A 22 37.61 -68.05 -25.14
CA TYR A 22 38.25 -66.72 -25.13
C TYR A 22 38.58 -66.18 -23.72
N ALA A 23 38.42 -66.99 -22.67
CA ALA A 23 38.64 -66.57 -21.29
C ALA A 23 40.11 -66.53 -20.87
N LEU A 24 41.02 -67.24 -21.58
CA LEU A 24 42.42 -67.37 -21.15
C LEU A 24 43.37 -66.37 -21.80
N VAL A 25 43.06 -65.83 -22.98
CA VAL A 25 43.88 -64.75 -23.61
C VAL A 25 43.49 -63.36 -23.09
N SER A 26 42.25 -63.20 -22.63
CA SER A 26 41.77 -61.96 -22.01
C SER A 26 42.33 -61.75 -20.59
N ALA A 27 42.67 -62.83 -19.88
CA ALA A 27 43.20 -62.76 -18.52
C ALA A 27 44.65 -62.24 -18.46
N LEU A 28 45.44 -62.42 -19.52
CA LEU A 28 46.82 -61.93 -19.58
C LEU A 28 46.91 -60.44 -19.97
N LEU A 29 45.90 -59.90 -20.67
CA LEU A 29 45.78 -58.45 -20.94
C LEU A 29 45.12 -57.68 -19.78
N VAL A 30 44.34 -58.36 -18.92
CA VAL A 30 43.75 -57.75 -17.71
C VAL A 30 44.77 -57.66 -16.55
N ALA A 31 45.86 -58.44 -16.57
CA ALA A 31 46.93 -58.34 -15.58
C ALA A 31 47.87 -57.12 -15.77
N ILE A 32 47.75 -56.37 -16.87
CA ILE A 32 48.47 -55.08 -17.07
C ILE A 32 47.66 -53.89 -16.53
N ALA A 33 46.41 -54.08 -16.10
CA ALA A 33 45.57 -53.00 -15.58
C ALA A 33 45.72 -52.76 -14.05
N VAL A 34 46.81 -53.22 -13.43
CA VAL A 34 47.15 -52.87 -12.04
C VAL A 34 47.99 -51.60 -12.06
N GLY A 35 47.30 -50.47 -12.10
CA GLY A 35 47.90 -49.14 -12.05
C GLY A 35 47.33 -48.21 -13.11
N ALA A 36 46.02 -47.97 -13.12
CA ALA A 36 45.48 -46.80 -13.82
C ALA A 36 45.94 -45.54 -13.06
N SER A 37 47.19 -45.14 -13.29
CA SER A 37 47.71 -43.82 -12.91
C SER A 37 46.82 -42.77 -13.57
N ALA A 38 46.38 -41.78 -12.80
CA ALA A 38 45.55 -40.70 -13.31
C ALA A 38 46.28 -40.04 -14.49
N GLN A 39 45.61 -40.00 -15.65
CA GLN A 39 46.16 -39.37 -16.83
C GLN A 39 46.05 -37.86 -16.66
N GLU A 40 47.18 -37.15 -16.72
CA GLU A 40 47.18 -35.69 -16.71
C GLU A 40 46.41 -35.14 -17.91
N ILE A 41 45.56 -34.16 -17.63
CA ILE A 41 44.78 -33.42 -18.62
C ILE A 41 45.44 -32.06 -18.77
N SER A 42 45.81 -31.70 -20.00
CA SER A 42 46.35 -30.37 -20.29
C SER A 42 45.35 -29.27 -19.92
N ARG A 43 45.85 -28.18 -19.36
CA ARG A 43 45.05 -27.00 -18.96
C ARG A 43 44.22 -26.44 -20.11
N GLU A 44 44.74 -26.50 -21.33
CA GLU A 44 44.08 -25.96 -22.53
C GLU A 44 43.04 -26.92 -23.12
N ASP A 45 43.06 -28.20 -22.72
CA ASP A 45 42.20 -29.25 -23.26
C ASP A 45 40.86 -29.34 -22.51
N MET A 46 39.99 -28.36 -22.78
CA MET A 46 38.63 -28.35 -22.25
C MET A 46 37.76 -29.50 -22.79
N ASP A 47 38.06 -30.00 -23.99
CA ASP A 47 37.26 -31.05 -24.62
C ASP A 47 37.48 -32.40 -23.92
N ALA A 48 38.69 -32.67 -23.42
CA ALA A 48 38.96 -33.81 -22.53
C ALA A 48 38.07 -33.79 -21.27
N CYS A 49 37.84 -32.62 -20.67
CA CYS A 49 36.91 -32.50 -19.53
C CYS A 49 35.46 -32.75 -19.97
N MET A 50 35.05 -32.19 -21.10
CA MET A 50 33.68 -32.30 -21.60
C MET A 50 33.32 -33.70 -22.08
N ALA A 51 34.30 -34.54 -22.43
CA ALA A 51 34.07 -35.96 -22.74
C ALA A 51 33.33 -36.72 -21.64
N CYS A 52 33.51 -36.33 -20.37
CA CYS A 52 32.78 -36.88 -19.23
C CYS A 52 31.71 -35.92 -18.69
N HIS A 53 31.96 -34.61 -18.67
CA HIS A 53 31.09 -33.62 -18.04
C HIS A 53 29.93 -33.12 -18.91
N ALA A 54 29.85 -33.50 -20.19
CA ALA A 54 28.71 -33.15 -21.06
C ALA A 54 27.40 -33.86 -20.67
N ALA A 55 27.46 -34.90 -19.83
CA ALA A 55 26.31 -35.60 -19.29
C ALA A 55 26.32 -35.57 -17.75
N PRO A 56 25.17 -35.81 -17.08
CA PRO A 56 25.14 -35.91 -15.62
C PRO A 56 26.03 -37.05 -15.13
N MET A 57 26.84 -36.78 -14.10
CA MET A 57 27.73 -37.77 -13.47
C MET A 57 27.36 -37.92 -11.99
N GLY A 58 26.73 -39.04 -11.64
CA GLY A 58 26.16 -39.24 -10.30
C GLY A 58 25.09 -38.20 -10.00
N ASP A 59 25.21 -37.52 -8.86
CA ASP A 59 24.29 -36.45 -8.44
C ASP A 59 24.64 -35.08 -9.05
N ALA A 60 25.74 -34.97 -9.80
CA ALA A 60 26.15 -33.72 -10.45
C ALA A 60 25.44 -33.54 -11.80
N ALA A 61 24.87 -32.35 -12.02
CA ALA A 61 24.30 -31.96 -13.30
C ALA A 61 25.38 -31.88 -14.39
N ALA A 62 24.96 -32.07 -15.65
CA ALA A 62 25.82 -31.85 -16.81
C ALA A 62 26.33 -30.41 -16.86
N VAL A 63 27.59 -30.24 -17.27
CA VAL A 63 28.20 -28.92 -17.47
C VAL A 63 27.76 -28.38 -18.82
N ASN A 64 27.20 -27.17 -18.83
CA ASN A 64 26.88 -26.46 -20.06
C ASN A 64 28.02 -25.52 -20.45
N ARG A 65 28.92 -25.96 -21.34
CA ARG A 65 30.03 -25.13 -21.81
C ARG A 65 29.57 -23.85 -22.52
N ASP A 66 28.41 -23.87 -23.19
CA ASP A 66 27.91 -22.68 -23.88
C ASP A 66 27.48 -21.58 -22.91
N ALA A 67 27.14 -21.94 -21.66
CA ALA A 67 26.88 -20.97 -20.60
C ALA A 67 28.16 -20.20 -20.20
N LEU A 68 29.32 -20.87 -20.20
CA LEU A 68 30.62 -20.23 -19.93
C LEU A 68 31.01 -19.27 -21.06
N LYS A 69 30.78 -19.65 -22.32
CA LYS A 69 31.13 -18.84 -23.50
C LYS A 69 30.45 -17.47 -23.55
N ILE A 70 29.27 -17.34 -22.94
CA ILE A 70 28.52 -16.08 -22.85
C ILE A 70 28.77 -15.33 -21.54
N SER A 71 29.60 -15.88 -20.65
CA SER A 71 29.96 -15.28 -19.38
C SER A 71 31.15 -14.30 -19.52
N PRO A 72 31.41 -13.46 -18.51
CA PRO A 72 32.65 -12.68 -18.43
C PRO A 72 33.92 -13.53 -18.35
N HIS A 73 33.79 -14.82 -18.03
CA HIS A 73 34.88 -15.78 -17.89
C HIS A 73 35.06 -16.67 -19.13
N LYS A 74 34.50 -16.28 -20.28
CA LYS A 74 34.55 -17.07 -21.53
C LYS A 74 35.96 -17.48 -21.99
N ASP A 75 36.97 -16.73 -21.56
CA ASP A 75 38.38 -16.92 -21.93
C ASP A 75 39.14 -17.77 -20.90
N LEU A 76 38.48 -18.22 -19.82
CA LEU A 76 39.06 -19.13 -18.82
C LEU A 76 38.86 -20.60 -19.21
N ALA A 77 39.88 -21.41 -18.95
CA ALA A 77 39.81 -22.86 -19.00
C ALA A 77 39.17 -23.44 -17.72
N CYS A 78 38.68 -24.69 -17.78
CA CYS A 78 38.08 -25.36 -16.62
C CYS A 78 39.02 -25.37 -15.41
N GLN A 79 40.30 -25.65 -15.64
CA GLN A 79 41.33 -25.73 -14.59
C GLN A 79 41.69 -24.36 -13.98
N ASP A 80 41.28 -23.24 -14.58
CA ASP A 80 41.52 -21.90 -14.00
C ASP A 80 40.66 -21.66 -12.75
N CYS A 81 39.46 -22.25 -12.75
CA CYS A 81 38.55 -22.25 -11.60
C CYS A 81 38.72 -23.55 -10.78
N HIS A 82 38.92 -24.67 -11.45
CA HIS A 82 39.12 -26.00 -10.86
C HIS A 82 40.60 -26.34 -10.76
N THR A 83 41.36 -25.54 -10.02
CA THR A 83 42.84 -25.60 -9.96
C THR A 83 43.40 -26.94 -9.46
N SER A 84 42.58 -27.75 -8.80
CA SER A 84 42.94 -29.10 -8.32
C SER A 84 42.60 -30.22 -9.32
N MET A 85 41.88 -29.93 -10.40
CA MET A 85 41.36 -30.93 -11.34
C MET A 85 42.29 -31.09 -12.55
N THR A 86 43.48 -31.63 -12.32
CA THR A 86 44.55 -31.74 -13.32
C THR A 86 44.64 -33.11 -14.01
N ALA A 87 43.86 -34.11 -13.57
CA ALA A 87 43.95 -35.48 -14.08
C ALA A 87 42.63 -36.26 -13.95
N ALA A 88 42.45 -37.30 -14.77
CA ALA A 88 41.32 -38.22 -14.68
C ALA A 88 41.77 -39.70 -14.62
N PRO A 89 41.08 -40.56 -13.83
CA PRO A 89 39.94 -40.27 -12.97
C PRO A 89 40.32 -39.40 -11.75
N HIS A 90 39.40 -38.55 -11.29
CA HIS A 90 39.64 -37.64 -10.16
C HIS A 90 39.83 -38.40 -8.85
N THR A 91 40.87 -38.07 -8.08
CA THR A 91 41.09 -38.65 -6.74
C THR A 91 40.16 -38.01 -5.69
N LYS A 92 40.07 -38.63 -4.51
CA LYS A 92 39.27 -38.08 -3.40
C LYS A 92 39.79 -36.72 -2.93
N GLU A 93 41.10 -36.54 -2.95
CA GLU A 93 41.77 -35.29 -2.57
C GLU A 93 41.43 -34.17 -3.55
N MET A 94 41.39 -34.45 -4.85
CA MET A 94 41.00 -33.48 -5.88
C MET A 94 39.53 -33.07 -5.70
N LEU A 95 38.64 -34.04 -5.45
CA LEU A 95 37.20 -33.83 -5.24
C LEU A 95 36.86 -33.06 -3.95
N ALA A 96 37.76 -33.05 -2.96
CA ALA A 96 37.59 -32.28 -1.74
C ALA A 96 37.74 -30.76 -1.97
N GLN A 97 38.45 -30.36 -3.03
CA GLN A 97 38.66 -28.95 -3.36
C GLN A 97 37.60 -28.47 -4.35
N ARG A 98 36.95 -27.36 -4.01
CA ARG A 98 35.93 -26.72 -4.85
C ARG A 98 36.50 -25.50 -5.56
N ALA A 99 35.96 -25.20 -6.73
CA ALA A 99 36.29 -23.96 -7.44
C ALA A 99 35.97 -22.74 -6.57
N SER A 100 36.89 -21.77 -6.55
CA SER A 100 36.78 -20.55 -5.75
C SER A 100 36.87 -19.31 -6.63
N CYS A 101 35.88 -18.43 -6.51
CA CYS A 101 35.92 -17.10 -7.14
C CYS A 101 36.98 -16.19 -6.48
N GLY A 102 37.35 -16.48 -5.22
CA GLY A 102 38.21 -15.62 -4.41
C GLY A 102 39.67 -15.56 -4.86
N THR A 103 40.12 -16.54 -5.65
CA THR A 103 41.48 -16.54 -6.22
C THR A 103 41.71 -15.30 -7.08
N CYS A 104 40.69 -14.88 -7.83
CA CYS A 104 40.74 -13.69 -8.69
C CYS A 104 39.90 -12.51 -8.14
N HIS A 105 38.98 -12.76 -7.20
CA HIS A 105 38.14 -11.74 -6.54
C HIS A 105 38.33 -11.76 -5.02
N PRO A 106 39.53 -11.44 -4.51
CA PRO A 106 39.83 -11.52 -3.08
C PRO A 106 39.03 -10.51 -2.25
N GLU A 107 38.85 -9.27 -2.73
CA GLU A 107 38.13 -8.24 -1.97
C GLU A 107 36.63 -8.55 -1.82
N PRO A 108 35.87 -8.90 -2.89
CA PRO A 108 34.47 -9.30 -2.73
C PRO A 108 34.31 -10.55 -1.87
N LEU A 109 35.24 -11.51 -1.96
CA LEU A 109 35.21 -12.69 -1.10
C LEU A 109 35.39 -12.30 0.37
N SER A 110 36.39 -11.49 0.69
CA SER A 110 36.63 -11.02 2.06
C SER A 110 35.41 -10.28 2.61
N ALA A 111 34.86 -9.33 1.83
CA ALA A 111 33.67 -8.58 2.22
C ALA A 111 32.45 -9.49 2.47
N TYR A 112 32.23 -10.48 1.61
CA TYR A 112 31.17 -11.47 1.80
C TYR A 112 31.42 -12.32 3.05
N MET A 113 32.65 -12.76 3.29
CA MET A 113 33.02 -13.54 4.48
C MET A 113 32.84 -12.77 5.77
N ASP A 114 32.97 -11.44 5.75
CA ASP A 114 32.71 -10.55 6.89
C ASP A 114 31.23 -10.20 7.08
N SER A 115 30.35 -10.66 6.20
CA SER A 115 28.93 -10.35 6.23
C SER A 115 28.10 -11.32 7.06
N VAL A 116 26.88 -10.93 7.43
CA VAL A 116 25.92 -11.86 8.05
C VAL A 116 25.48 -12.97 7.10
N HIS A 117 25.74 -12.85 5.79
CA HIS A 117 25.38 -13.87 4.82
C HIS A 117 26.37 -15.03 4.71
N SER A 118 27.59 -14.90 5.24
CA SER A 118 28.58 -15.98 5.26
C SER A 118 28.58 -16.80 6.56
N ARG A 119 27.79 -16.40 7.56
CA ARG A 119 27.81 -16.93 8.94
C ARG A 119 27.90 -18.47 9.04
N PRO A 120 28.60 -19.01 10.04
CA PRO A 120 28.92 -20.43 10.11
C PRO A 120 27.73 -21.31 10.50
N ASP A 121 26.76 -20.79 11.24
CA ASP A 121 25.57 -21.47 11.75
C ASP A 121 24.40 -21.51 10.74
N LYS A 122 24.68 -21.36 9.45
CA LYS A 122 23.67 -21.37 8.40
C LYS A 122 23.17 -22.77 8.07
N VAL A 123 21.86 -22.88 7.84
CA VAL A 123 21.28 -24.04 7.16
C VAL A 123 21.68 -23.99 5.68
N GLU A 124 22.01 -25.14 5.11
CA GLU A 124 22.39 -25.24 3.69
C GLU A 124 21.28 -24.69 2.79
N GLY A 125 21.65 -23.81 1.84
CA GLY A 125 20.73 -23.19 0.89
C GLY A 125 19.97 -21.96 1.39
N ASP A 126 20.02 -21.64 2.68
CA ASP A 126 19.29 -20.48 3.23
C ASP A 126 19.94 -19.14 2.87
N HIS A 127 21.27 -19.12 2.82
CA HIS A 127 22.05 -17.93 2.58
C HIS A 127 22.48 -17.82 1.12
N PRO A 128 22.62 -16.59 0.60
CA PRO A 128 23.09 -16.39 -0.77
C PRO A 128 24.55 -16.82 -0.88
N THR A 129 24.92 -17.33 -2.04
CA THR A 129 26.29 -17.62 -2.49
C THR A 129 26.62 -16.73 -3.70
N CYS A 130 27.90 -16.65 -4.07
CA CYS A 130 28.34 -15.94 -5.28
C CYS A 130 27.51 -16.37 -6.50
N ARG A 131 27.29 -17.68 -6.68
CA ARG A 131 26.50 -18.24 -7.79
C ARG A 131 25.00 -17.99 -7.68
N SER A 132 24.41 -17.92 -6.48
CA SER A 132 22.97 -17.64 -6.37
C SER A 132 22.63 -16.20 -6.73
N CYS A 133 23.61 -15.31 -6.66
CA CYS A 133 23.50 -13.91 -7.05
C CYS A 133 23.96 -13.71 -8.51
N HIS A 134 25.20 -14.09 -8.83
CA HIS A 134 25.85 -13.84 -10.12
C HIS A 134 25.67 -14.95 -11.17
N GLY A 135 25.28 -16.15 -10.77
CA GLY A 135 25.05 -17.29 -11.67
C GLY A 135 23.60 -17.34 -12.14
N ARG A 136 23.38 -17.48 -13.45
CA ARG A 136 22.02 -17.64 -13.99
C ARG A 136 21.41 -18.95 -13.48
N GLY A 137 20.32 -18.85 -12.72
CA GLY A 137 19.69 -20.02 -12.09
C GLY A 137 20.55 -20.69 -11.01
N GLY A 138 21.59 -20.03 -10.52
CA GLY A 138 22.53 -20.61 -9.56
C GLY A 138 23.65 -21.44 -10.19
N ASP A 139 23.76 -21.47 -11.53
CA ASP A 139 24.83 -22.18 -12.23
C ASP A 139 26.16 -21.39 -12.15
N PRO A 140 27.22 -21.97 -11.57
CA PRO A 140 28.53 -21.31 -11.45
C PRO A 140 29.27 -21.15 -12.79
N HIS A 141 28.87 -21.84 -13.87
CA HIS A 141 29.42 -21.66 -15.22
C HIS A 141 28.67 -20.60 -16.01
N ALA A 142 27.47 -20.21 -15.57
CA ALA A 142 26.63 -19.19 -16.20
C ALA A 142 26.72 -17.83 -15.49
N VAL A 143 27.94 -17.40 -15.15
CA VAL A 143 28.17 -16.10 -14.49
C VAL A 143 27.78 -14.98 -15.43
N VAL A 144 27.06 -13.99 -14.92
CA VAL A 144 26.66 -12.82 -15.70
C VAL A 144 27.27 -11.54 -15.12
N LYS A 145 27.78 -10.66 -15.99
CA LYS A 145 28.10 -9.28 -15.60
C LYS A 145 26.78 -8.55 -15.36
N GLN A 146 26.29 -8.59 -14.13
CA GLN A 146 24.99 -8.02 -13.78
C GLN A 146 25.08 -6.50 -13.61
N ALA A 147 24.57 -5.78 -14.60
CA ALA A 147 24.10 -4.40 -14.42
C ALA A 147 22.66 -4.44 -13.91
N TRP A 148 22.44 -4.89 -12.67
CA TRP A 148 21.11 -4.84 -12.08
C TRP A 148 20.64 -3.40 -11.96
N THR A 149 19.44 -3.13 -12.44
CA THR A 149 18.73 -1.90 -12.07
C THR A 149 18.51 -1.89 -10.55
N ARG A 150 18.37 -0.70 -9.97
CA ARG A 150 18.11 -0.54 -8.52
C ARG A 150 16.86 -1.32 -8.07
N ARG A 151 15.83 -1.38 -8.93
CA ARG A 151 14.63 -2.21 -8.69
C ARG A 151 14.93 -3.71 -8.68
N GLN A 152 15.70 -4.20 -9.66
CA GLN A 152 16.09 -5.62 -9.72
C GLN A 152 16.90 -6.01 -8.48
N THR A 153 17.77 -5.12 -8.00
CA THR A 153 18.55 -5.31 -6.77
C THR A 153 17.63 -5.48 -5.55
N THR A 154 16.60 -4.64 -5.39
CA THR A 154 15.59 -4.84 -4.32
C THR A 154 14.86 -6.16 -4.48
N GLY A 155 14.49 -6.52 -5.71
CA GLY A 155 13.82 -7.80 -6.02
C GLY A 155 14.68 -9.00 -5.66
N LEU A 156 16.00 -8.92 -5.82
CA LEU A 156 16.95 -9.96 -5.42
C LEU A 156 16.93 -10.19 -3.91
N CYS A 157 17.09 -9.14 -3.11
CA CYS A 157 17.06 -9.24 -1.65
C CYS A 157 15.71 -9.82 -1.18
N ALA A 158 14.62 -9.34 -1.76
CA ALA A 158 13.27 -9.77 -1.40
C ALA A 158 13.02 -11.27 -1.62
N ARG A 159 13.75 -11.96 -2.53
CA ARG A 159 13.57 -13.41 -2.77
C ARG A 159 13.73 -14.23 -1.50
N CYS A 160 14.76 -13.92 -0.70
CA CYS A 160 15.00 -14.62 0.56
C CYS A 160 14.36 -13.86 1.73
N HIS A 161 14.45 -12.52 1.75
CA HIS A 161 13.96 -11.70 2.86
C HIS A 161 12.43 -11.58 2.97
N SER A 162 11.66 -12.10 2.01
CA SER A 162 10.20 -12.23 2.13
C SER A 162 9.74 -13.61 2.60
N GLU A 163 10.65 -14.58 2.72
CA GLU A 163 10.33 -15.93 3.20
C GLU A 163 10.31 -15.97 4.73
N LYS A 164 9.10 -16.06 5.31
CA LYS A 164 8.91 -15.96 6.75
C LYS A 164 9.68 -17.03 7.55
N ALA A 165 9.57 -18.29 7.12
CA ALA A 165 10.22 -19.41 7.80
C ALA A 165 11.75 -19.28 7.74
N ARG A 166 12.29 -18.81 6.61
CA ARG A 166 13.72 -18.58 6.42
C ARG A 166 14.23 -17.46 7.33
N MET A 167 13.56 -16.31 7.33
CA MET A 167 13.99 -15.15 8.12
C MET A 167 13.86 -15.40 9.64
N ALA A 168 12.81 -16.10 10.06
CA ALA A 168 12.59 -16.44 11.47
C ALA A 168 13.75 -17.27 12.07
N ARG A 169 14.37 -18.17 11.29
CA ARG A 169 15.54 -18.96 11.76
C ARG A 169 16.73 -18.11 12.18
N TYR A 170 16.86 -16.91 11.61
CA TYR A 170 18.02 -16.03 11.84
C TYR A 170 17.67 -14.76 12.63
N GLY A 171 16.49 -14.69 13.23
CA GLY A 171 16.05 -13.53 14.02
C GLY A 171 15.82 -12.26 13.19
N VAL A 172 15.60 -12.39 11.88
CA VAL A 172 15.27 -11.27 11.00
C VAL A 172 13.74 -11.13 10.93
N ASP A 173 13.19 -9.94 11.16
CA ASP A 173 11.75 -9.74 11.07
C ASP A 173 11.30 -9.99 9.61
N PRO A 174 10.39 -10.95 9.37
CA PRO A 174 9.99 -11.35 8.03
C PRO A 174 9.19 -10.29 7.28
N ASP A 175 8.70 -9.26 7.98
CA ASP A 175 8.03 -8.13 7.35
C ASP A 175 9.00 -7.03 6.92
N ALA A 176 10.32 -7.17 7.11
CA ALA A 176 11.30 -6.14 6.75
C ALA A 176 11.20 -5.72 5.27
N SER A 177 11.21 -6.69 4.35
CA SER A 177 11.08 -6.42 2.91
C SER A 177 9.74 -5.77 2.55
N ARG A 178 8.65 -6.23 3.18
CA ARG A 178 7.31 -5.66 2.96
C ARG A 178 7.23 -4.24 3.50
N SER A 179 7.75 -4.02 4.70
CA SER A 179 7.79 -2.71 5.36
C SER A 179 8.58 -1.70 4.54
N TYR A 180 9.71 -2.12 3.94
CA TYR A 180 10.44 -1.28 3.00
C TYR A 180 9.60 -0.96 1.77
N SER A 181 8.95 -1.97 1.16
CA SER A 181 8.14 -1.76 -0.04
C SER A 181 6.97 -0.78 0.16
N ASP A 182 6.47 -0.68 1.39
CA ASP A 182 5.39 0.24 1.80
C ASP A 182 5.91 1.62 2.24
N SER A 183 7.23 1.80 2.39
CA SER A 183 7.86 3.08 2.74
C SER A 183 7.84 4.09 1.59
N PHE A 184 8.21 5.34 1.89
CA PHE A 184 8.38 6.38 0.87
C PHE A 184 9.40 6.00 -0.20
N HIS A 185 10.59 5.55 0.19
CA HIS A 185 11.64 5.12 -0.74
C HIS A 185 11.22 3.87 -1.53
N GLY A 186 10.64 2.88 -0.87
CA GLY A 186 10.15 1.67 -1.53
C GLY A 186 9.06 1.95 -2.56
N LYS A 187 8.06 2.77 -2.23
CA LYS A 187 7.02 3.19 -3.19
C LYS A 187 7.62 3.96 -4.36
N ALA A 188 8.49 4.94 -4.08
CA ALA A 188 9.15 5.74 -5.10
C ALA A 188 9.94 4.87 -6.11
N LEU A 189 10.79 3.96 -5.61
CA LEU A 189 11.62 3.09 -6.44
C LEU A 189 10.80 1.99 -7.14
N LEU A 190 10.00 1.24 -6.37
CA LEU A 190 9.34 0.02 -6.85
C LEU A 190 8.07 0.30 -7.65
N ARG A 191 7.29 1.33 -7.30
CA ARG A 191 5.99 1.63 -7.94
C ARG A 191 6.10 2.75 -8.97
N PHE A 192 6.93 3.76 -8.71
CA PHE A 192 7.04 4.95 -9.57
C PHE A 192 8.36 5.06 -10.35
N ASN A 193 9.25 4.07 -10.25
CA ASN A 193 10.55 4.04 -10.95
C ASN A 193 11.47 5.24 -10.67
N LEU A 194 11.36 5.87 -9.50
CA LEU A 194 12.26 6.94 -9.11
C LEU A 194 13.59 6.36 -8.64
N VAL A 195 14.51 6.16 -9.57
CA VAL A 195 15.83 5.55 -9.31
C VAL A 195 16.71 6.34 -8.34
N LYS A 196 16.41 7.63 -8.13
CA LYS A 196 17.07 8.47 -7.11
C LYS A 196 16.71 8.08 -5.67
N ALA A 197 15.63 7.33 -5.46
CA ALA A 197 15.28 6.86 -4.12
C ALA A 197 16.28 5.81 -3.62
N ALA A 198 16.54 5.82 -2.32
CA ALA A 198 17.35 4.79 -1.67
C ALA A 198 16.71 3.41 -1.84
N GLY A 199 17.52 2.41 -2.16
CA GLY A 199 17.22 0.98 -2.15
C GLY A 199 17.82 0.30 -0.92
N CYS A 200 17.69 -1.03 -0.86
CA CYS A 200 18.24 -1.81 0.26
C CYS A 200 19.75 -1.60 0.43
N VAL A 201 20.48 -1.54 -0.68
CA VAL A 201 21.95 -1.54 -0.69
C VAL A 201 22.58 -0.20 -0.30
N ASP A 202 21.84 0.90 -0.39
CA ASP A 202 22.35 2.22 0.02
C ASP A 202 22.44 2.33 1.55
N CYS A 203 21.66 1.52 2.27
CA CYS A 203 21.72 1.42 3.73
C CYS A 203 22.44 0.14 4.19
N HIS A 204 22.11 -1.01 3.61
CA HIS A 204 22.60 -2.32 4.07
C HIS A 204 23.90 -2.79 3.41
N LYS A 205 24.37 -2.11 2.36
CA LYS A 205 25.46 -2.56 1.48
C LYS A 205 25.12 -3.84 0.69
N GLN A 206 26.10 -4.43 -0.01
CA GLN A 206 25.89 -5.51 -0.99
C GLN A 206 26.61 -6.80 -0.60
N HIS A 207 27.94 -6.76 -0.52
CA HIS A 207 28.76 -7.92 -0.16
C HIS A 207 29.06 -7.95 1.33
N ASP A 208 29.26 -6.78 1.95
CA ASP A 208 29.57 -6.55 3.37
C ASP A 208 28.32 -6.24 4.21
N VAL A 209 27.23 -6.98 4.00
CA VAL A 209 25.98 -6.76 4.76
C VAL A 209 26.19 -7.13 6.22
N LYS A 210 26.09 -6.14 7.12
CA LYS A 210 26.28 -6.33 8.56
C LYS A 210 24.97 -6.21 9.34
N SER A 211 24.95 -6.79 10.54
CA SER A 211 23.83 -6.65 11.47
C SER A 211 23.72 -5.20 11.94
N PRO A 212 22.51 -4.64 12.14
CA PRO A 212 22.34 -3.31 12.73
C PRO A 212 22.96 -3.15 14.13
N GLY A 213 23.23 -4.26 14.83
CA GLY A 213 23.95 -4.25 16.11
C GLY A 213 25.47 -4.07 15.99
N ASP A 214 26.05 -4.27 14.80
CA ASP A 214 27.48 -4.09 14.56
C ASP A 214 27.82 -2.58 14.49
N PRO A 215 28.78 -2.07 15.28
CA PRO A 215 29.15 -0.64 15.28
C PRO A 215 29.64 -0.10 13.93
N THR A 216 30.13 -0.97 13.04
CA THR A 216 30.62 -0.61 11.70
C THR A 216 29.53 -0.66 10.63
N ALA A 217 28.34 -1.20 10.94
CA ALA A 217 27.25 -1.26 9.99
C ALA A 217 26.71 0.15 9.69
N PRO A 218 26.44 0.53 8.43
CA PRO A 218 25.83 1.82 8.13
C PRO A 218 24.40 1.96 8.71
N THR A 219 23.71 0.84 8.91
CA THR A 219 22.40 0.77 9.57
C THR A 219 22.46 0.80 11.10
N ASN A 220 23.66 0.81 11.69
CA ASN A 220 23.81 0.98 13.12
C ASN A 220 23.26 2.34 13.55
N ARG A 221 22.65 2.39 14.73
CA ARG A 221 22.11 3.62 15.33
C ARG A 221 23.14 4.74 15.35
N ALA A 222 24.42 4.49 15.62
CA ALA A 222 25.44 5.53 15.62
C ALA A 222 25.73 6.13 14.22
N ASN A 223 25.51 5.36 13.15
CA ASN A 223 25.95 5.70 11.79
C ASN A 223 24.80 6.20 10.90
N VAL A 224 23.56 5.80 11.20
CA VAL A 224 22.39 6.04 10.33
C VAL A 224 22.13 7.52 10.04
N ALA A 225 22.43 8.42 10.98
CA ALA A 225 22.29 9.87 10.75
C ALA A 225 23.24 10.35 9.64
N ALA A 226 24.49 9.89 9.66
CA ALA A 226 25.47 10.19 8.62
C ALA A 226 25.05 9.58 7.28
N VAL A 227 24.52 8.34 7.27
CA VAL A 227 24.01 7.69 6.05
C VAL A 227 22.84 8.47 5.43
N CYS A 228 21.85 8.89 6.23
CA CYS A 228 20.77 9.72 5.73
C CYS A 228 21.25 11.11 5.31
N GLY A 229 22.26 11.64 6.00
CA GLY A 229 22.87 12.95 5.78
C GLY A 229 23.80 13.06 4.58
N GLN A 230 24.05 11.97 3.85
CA GLN A 230 24.92 11.96 2.68
C GLN A 230 24.44 12.89 1.57
N ASP A 231 25.40 13.36 0.77
CA ASP A 231 25.12 14.18 -0.39
C ASP A 231 24.16 13.48 -1.36
N GLY A 232 23.11 14.20 -1.78
CA GLY A 232 22.05 13.66 -2.62
C GLY A 232 20.94 12.92 -1.88
N CYS A 233 21.03 12.75 -0.56
CA CYS A 233 19.96 12.21 0.28
C CYS A 233 19.25 13.32 1.09
N HIS A 234 19.56 13.45 2.39
CA HIS A 234 18.91 14.41 3.30
C HIS A 234 19.96 15.26 4.04
N PRO A 235 20.54 16.29 3.39
CA PRO A 235 21.53 17.16 4.01
C PRO A 235 21.05 17.73 5.35
N GLY A 236 21.88 17.62 6.39
CA GLY A 236 21.54 18.06 7.74
C GLY A 236 20.63 17.11 8.53
N ALA A 237 20.37 15.89 8.05
CA ALA A 237 19.67 14.86 8.81
C ALA A 237 20.39 14.54 10.13
N LYS A 238 19.64 14.56 11.23
CA LYS A 238 20.11 14.13 12.57
C LYS A 238 19.49 12.79 12.96
N MET A 239 19.92 12.30 14.12
CA MET A 239 19.49 11.01 14.68
C MET A 239 17.97 10.86 14.73
N ASN A 240 17.25 11.85 15.21
CA ASN A 240 15.80 11.78 15.38
C ASN A 240 15.07 11.55 14.05
N PHE A 241 15.50 12.24 12.98
CA PHE A 241 14.95 12.05 11.64
C PHE A 241 15.36 10.68 11.07
N ALA A 242 16.64 10.32 11.16
CA ALA A 242 17.16 9.08 10.61
C ALA A 242 16.55 7.83 11.28
N MET A 243 16.32 7.90 12.59
CA MET A 243 15.68 6.85 13.39
C MET A 243 14.14 6.93 13.43
N SER A 244 13.54 7.81 12.61
CA SER A 244 12.09 7.95 12.51
C SER A 244 11.39 6.62 12.24
N GLY A 245 12.05 5.72 11.51
CA GLY A 245 11.46 4.47 11.03
C GLY A 245 10.71 4.64 9.70
N ALA A 246 10.80 5.80 9.03
CA ALA A 246 10.11 6.06 7.77
C ALA A 246 10.40 5.02 6.66
N ASN A 247 11.57 4.38 6.68
CA ASN A 247 11.97 3.34 5.73
C ASN A 247 11.49 1.93 6.10
N HIS A 248 11.16 1.68 7.37
CA HIS A 248 10.65 0.41 7.88
C HIS A 248 9.54 0.65 8.92
N LEU A 249 8.50 1.41 8.54
CA LEU A 249 7.49 1.89 9.48
C LEU A 249 6.77 0.76 10.22
N LYS A 250 6.47 -0.36 9.55
CA LYS A 250 5.79 -1.50 10.19
C LYS A 250 6.66 -2.16 11.24
N LEU A 251 7.97 -2.18 11.06
CA LEU A 251 8.89 -2.67 12.09
C LEU A 251 8.92 -1.71 13.29
N LYS A 252 8.96 -0.40 13.02
CA LYS A 252 8.91 0.62 14.08
C LYS A 252 7.61 0.56 14.88
N LEU A 253 6.48 0.34 14.21
CA LEU A 253 5.15 0.14 14.82
C LEU A 253 5.13 -1.06 15.77
N LYS A 254 5.72 -2.20 15.37
CA LYS A 254 5.84 -3.37 16.24
C LYS A 254 6.71 -3.10 17.47
N ALA A 255 7.78 -2.33 17.30
CA ALA A 255 8.76 -2.08 18.34
C ALA A 255 8.33 -0.97 19.33
N VAL A 256 7.49 -0.03 18.92
CA VAL A 256 7.11 1.14 19.72
C VAL A 256 5.61 1.10 20.04
N PRO A 257 5.22 0.75 21.30
CA PRO A 257 3.82 0.63 21.69
C PRO A 257 2.98 1.90 21.43
N LEU A 258 3.56 3.09 21.62
CA LEU A 258 2.88 4.35 21.39
C LEU A 258 2.36 4.49 19.95
N LEU A 259 3.20 4.17 18.95
CA LEU A 259 2.80 4.25 17.54
C LEU A 259 1.76 3.18 17.20
N ARG A 260 1.85 2.00 17.83
CA ARG A 260 0.84 0.94 17.66
C ARG A 260 -0.51 1.35 18.25
N LEU A 261 -0.53 2.03 19.39
CA LEU A 261 -1.74 2.59 19.99
C LEU A 261 -2.36 3.66 19.10
N GLU A 262 -1.55 4.53 18.50
CA GLU A 262 -2.01 5.52 17.53
C GLU A 262 -2.66 4.88 16.29
N GLU A 263 -2.00 3.89 15.68
CA GLU A 263 -2.56 3.15 14.54
C GLU A 263 -3.88 2.45 14.91
N LEU A 264 -3.92 1.78 16.08
CA LEU A 264 -5.13 1.13 16.57
C LEU A 264 -6.24 2.15 16.84
N PHE A 265 -5.92 3.30 17.43
CA PHE A 265 -6.87 4.38 17.67
C PHE A 265 -7.58 4.78 16.38
N PHE A 266 -6.82 5.08 15.31
CA PHE A 266 -7.43 5.45 14.03
C PHE A 266 -8.22 4.30 13.37
N GLN A 267 -7.74 3.06 13.50
CA GLN A 267 -8.46 1.89 12.99
C GLN A 267 -9.82 1.72 13.68
N TRP A 268 -9.86 1.77 15.01
CA TRP A 268 -11.10 1.69 15.79
C TRP A 268 -12.00 2.90 15.58
N LEU A 269 -11.43 4.10 15.52
CA LEU A 269 -12.17 5.33 15.23
C LEU A 269 -12.83 5.25 13.86
N THR A 270 -12.10 4.82 12.83
CA THR A 270 -12.62 4.68 11.47
C THR A 270 -13.68 3.59 11.40
N ALA A 271 -13.41 2.40 11.92
CA ALA A 271 -14.37 1.30 11.90
C ALA A 271 -15.66 1.64 12.67
N GLY A 272 -15.52 2.22 13.87
CA GLY A 272 -16.65 2.65 14.70
C GLY A 272 -17.48 3.75 14.04
N THR A 273 -16.80 4.77 13.49
CA THR A 273 -17.47 5.86 12.76
C THR A 273 -18.18 5.31 11.52
N MET A 274 -17.54 4.47 10.71
CA MET A 274 -18.17 3.90 9.53
C MET A 274 -19.38 3.02 9.88
N LEU A 275 -19.29 2.20 10.92
CA LEU A 275 -20.42 1.39 11.39
C LEU A 275 -21.59 2.28 11.83
N PHE A 276 -21.31 3.34 12.59
CA PHE A 276 -22.32 4.30 13.04
C PHE A 276 -23.00 5.02 11.87
N LEU A 277 -22.21 5.58 10.94
CA LEU A 277 -22.75 6.34 9.80
C LEU A 277 -23.53 5.43 8.85
N ILE A 278 -22.99 4.26 8.52
CA ILE A 278 -23.67 3.28 7.65
C ILE A 278 -24.95 2.78 8.30
N GLY A 279 -24.94 2.50 9.60
CA GLY A 279 -26.13 2.11 10.35
C GLY A 279 -27.21 3.19 10.34
N GLY A 280 -26.82 4.45 10.55
CA GLY A 280 -27.74 5.59 10.47
C GLY A 280 -28.35 5.78 9.09
N ILE A 281 -27.57 5.62 8.02
CA ILE A 281 -28.06 5.68 6.63
C ILE A 281 -29.01 4.51 6.33
N ALA A 282 -28.65 3.29 6.74
CA ALA A 282 -29.49 2.12 6.54
C ALA A 282 -30.86 2.24 7.23
N LEU A 283 -30.88 2.78 8.45
CA LEU A 283 -32.11 3.08 9.19
C LEU A 283 -32.95 4.15 8.49
N ASP A 284 -32.35 5.26 8.06
CA ASP A 284 -33.06 6.33 7.34
C ASP A 284 -33.66 5.82 6.01
N LEU A 285 -32.89 5.07 5.23
CA LEU A 285 -33.35 4.46 3.97
C LEU A 285 -34.49 3.46 4.21
N ARG A 286 -34.39 2.61 5.26
CA ARG A 286 -35.48 1.71 5.65
C ARG A 286 -36.76 2.50 5.92
N THR A 287 -36.68 3.56 6.73
CA THR A 287 -37.85 4.39 7.04
C THR A 287 -38.44 5.03 5.78
N ARG A 288 -37.61 5.54 4.88
CA ARG A 288 -38.07 6.18 3.63
C ARG A 288 -38.70 5.21 2.63
N VAL A 289 -38.22 3.97 2.57
CA VAL A 289 -38.77 2.94 1.67
C VAL A 289 -40.09 2.38 2.20
N PHE A 290 -40.18 2.13 3.52
CA PHE A 290 -41.31 1.40 4.10
C PHE A 290 -42.40 2.29 4.73
N THR A 291 -42.09 3.52 5.16
CA THR A 291 -43.07 4.41 5.82
C THR A 291 -43.81 5.28 4.81
N ARG A 292 -45.12 5.07 4.65
CA ARG A 292 -45.97 5.71 3.62
C ARG A 292 -46.18 7.23 3.78
N LYS A 293 -45.82 7.85 4.91
CA LYS A 293 -46.26 9.21 5.28
C LYS A 293 -45.42 10.37 4.73
N GLN A 294 -44.21 10.16 4.20
CA GLN A 294 -43.26 11.28 4.00
C GLN A 294 -42.71 11.49 2.59
N VAL A 295 -42.94 10.60 1.61
CA VAL A 295 -42.35 10.78 0.27
C VAL A 295 -43.35 10.46 -0.84
N PRO A 296 -43.47 11.31 -1.89
CA PRO A 296 -44.29 11.01 -3.06
C PRO A 296 -44.02 9.60 -3.62
N ALA A 297 -45.03 8.95 -4.22
CA ALA A 297 -44.86 7.59 -4.74
C ALA A 297 -43.70 7.44 -5.74
N ALA A 298 -43.48 8.51 -6.52
CA ALA A 298 -42.37 8.74 -7.44
C ALA A 298 -40.97 8.64 -6.82
N SER A 299 -40.78 9.19 -5.62
CA SER A 299 -39.47 9.22 -4.94
C SER A 299 -39.17 7.96 -4.15
N ARG A 300 -40.16 7.08 -3.91
CA ARG A 300 -39.92 5.76 -3.30
C ARG A 300 -39.16 4.80 -4.20
N VAL A 301 -39.41 4.84 -5.51
CA VAL A 301 -38.65 4.02 -6.48
C VAL A 301 -37.20 4.48 -6.52
N VAL A 302 -36.97 5.80 -6.56
CA VAL A 302 -35.63 6.39 -6.47
C VAL A 302 -34.96 6.00 -5.15
N ALA A 303 -35.66 6.13 -4.02
CA ALA A 303 -35.15 5.73 -2.71
C ALA A 303 -34.80 4.22 -2.63
N ALA A 304 -35.60 3.35 -3.26
CA ALA A 304 -35.32 1.91 -3.30
C ALA A 304 -34.06 1.60 -4.13
N ILE A 305 -33.87 2.28 -5.28
CA ILE A 305 -32.66 2.11 -6.09
C ILE A 305 -31.43 2.64 -5.35
N ILE A 306 -31.53 3.80 -4.68
CA ILE A 306 -30.45 4.35 -3.84
C ILE A 306 -30.13 3.40 -2.70
N ALA A 307 -31.14 2.80 -2.05
CA ALA A 307 -30.93 1.82 -1.00
C ALA A 307 -30.25 0.55 -1.52
N ALA A 308 -30.63 0.05 -2.70
CA ALA A 308 -29.96 -1.08 -3.33
C ALA A 308 -28.50 -0.76 -3.70
N SER A 309 -28.23 0.44 -4.22
CA SER A 309 -26.88 0.95 -4.49
C SER A 309 -26.04 0.99 -3.21
N PHE A 310 -26.59 1.55 -2.13
CA PHE A 310 -25.93 1.63 -0.84
C PHE A 310 -25.62 0.24 -0.25
N LEU A 311 -26.58 -0.68 -0.27
CA LEU A 311 -26.37 -2.07 0.18
C LEU A 311 -25.30 -2.78 -0.65
N ALA A 312 -25.28 -2.58 -1.97
CA ALA A 312 -24.23 -3.11 -2.83
C ALA A 312 -22.85 -2.51 -2.48
N LEU A 313 -22.77 -1.22 -2.17
CA LEU A 313 -21.52 -0.59 -1.73
C LEU A 313 -21.03 -1.16 -0.40
N VAL A 314 -21.91 -1.31 0.59
CA VAL A 314 -21.59 -1.92 1.89
C VAL A 314 -21.15 -3.37 1.72
N ALA A 315 -21.85 -4.15 0.89
CA ALA A 315 -21.49 -5.52 0.58
C ALA A 315 -20.12 -5.61 -0.10
N SER A 316 -19.84 -4.72 -1.06
CA SER A 316 -18.53 -4.62 -1.71
C SER A 316 -17.42 -4.36 -0.70
N LEU A 317 -17.64 -3.46 0.26
CA LEU A 317 -16.67 -3.14 1.31
C LEU A 317 -16.47 -4.33 2.26
N ALA A 318 -17.56 -4.95 2.73
CA ALA A 318 -17.51 -6.12 3.61
C ALA A 318 -16.76 -7.30 2.96
N MET A 319 -17.02 -7.56 1.67
CA MET A 319 -16.31 -8.58 0.89
C MET A 319 -14.81 -8.27 0.75
N ALA A 320 -14.47 -6.99 0.51
CA ALA A 320 -13.08 -6.57 0.42
C ALA A 320 -12.32 -6.77 1.74
N VAL A 321 -12.97 -6.47 2.88
CA VAL A 321 -12.40 -6.66 4.22
C VAL A 321 -12.25 -8.15 4.56
N ALA A 322 -13.26 -8.96 4.28
CA ALA A 322 -13.24 -10.39 4.57
C ALA A 322 -12.41 -11.21 3.57
N GLY A 323 -11.87 -10.59 2.51
CA GLY A 323 -10.95 -11.22 1.56
C GLY A 323 -11.58 -12.27 0.66
N PHE A 324 -12.91 -12.26 0.47
CA PHE A 324 -13.61 -13.23 -0.36
C PHE A 324 -14.45 -12.59 -1.48
N GLY A 325 -14.70 -13.37 -2.54
CA GLY A 325 -15.54 -12.96 -3.67
C GLY A 325 -14.87 -11.97 -4.63
N ARG A 326 -15.70 -11.19 -5.34
CA ARG A 326 -15.25 -10.19 -6.32
C ARG A 326 -15.79 -8.80 -5.97
N PRO A 327 -15.29 -8.16 -4.89
CA PRO A 327 -15.83 -6.88 -4.38
C PRO A 327 -15.89 -5.80 -5.46
N ARG A 328 -14.89 -5.74 -6.36
CA ARG A 328 -14.86 -4.78 -7.48
C ARG A 328 -16.14 -4.76 -8.33
N TRP A 329 -16.74 -5.91 -8.60
CA TRP A 329 -17.93 -5.99 -9.46
C TRP A 329 -19.19 -5.56 -8.72
N VAL A 330 -19.26 -5.84 -7.41
CA VAL A 330 -20.34 -5.38 -6.54
C VAL A 330 -20.28 -3.86 -6.39
N GLY A 331 -19.07 -3.30 -6.24
CA GLY A 331 -18.86 -1.84 -6.25
C GLY A 331 -19.26 -1.19 -7.57
N ILE A 332 -18.91 -1.79 -8.72
CA ILE A 332 -19.36 -1.30 -10.04
C ILE A 332 -20.89 -1.35 -10.14
N ALA A 333 -21.53 -2.43 -9.69
CA ALA A 333 -22.98 -2.53 -9.67
C ALA A 333 -23.63 -1.44 -8.79
N ALA A 334 -23.03 -1.11 -7.63
CA ALA A 334 -23.49 -0.01 -6.80
C ALA A 334 -23.49 1.33 -7.55
N VAL A 335 -22.42 1.64 -8.31
CA VAL A 335 -22.32 2.86 -9.12
C VAL A 335 -23.36 2.87 -10.25
N ILE A 336 -23.56 1.74 -10.93
CA ILE A 336 -24.58 1.60 -11.99
C ILE A 336 -25.98 1.85 -11.43
N LEU A 337 -26.30 1.27 -10.27
CA LEU A 337 -27.58 1.51 -9.59
C LEU A 337 -27.75 2.98 -9.22
N MET A 338 -26.69 3.67 -8.79
CA MET A 338 -26.76 5.11 -8.52
C MET A 338 -27.04 5.93 -9.79
N ALA A 339 -26.38 5.60 -10.90
CA ALA A 339 -26.65 6.24 -12.19
C ALA A 339 -28.10 5.98 -12.65
N LEU A 340 -28.60 4.75 -12.45
CA LEU A 340 -29.99 4.39 -12.72
C LEU A 340 -30.97 5.20 -11.87
N ALA A 341 -30.69 5.43 -10.59
CA ALA A 341 -31.50 6.29 -9.74
C ALA A 341 -31.62 7.71 -10.32
N GLY A 342 -30.52 8.26 -10.84
CA GLY A 342 -30.51 9.55 -11.54
C GLY A 342 -31.39 9.57 -12.79
N VAL A 343 -31.30 8.54 -13.63
CA VAL A 343 -32.13 8.41 -14.85
C VAL A 343 -33.61 8.28 -14.49
N VAL A 344 -33.95 7.43 -13.53
CA VAL A 344 -35.33 7.23 -13.07
C VAL A 344 -35.89 8.52 -12.47
N TRP A 345 -35.12 9.21 -11.63
CA TRP A 345 -35.51 10.51 -11.10
C TRP A 345 -35.77 11.53 -12.22
N ALA A 346 -34.90 11.63 -13.21
CA ALA A 346 -35.08 12.58 -14.33
C ALA A 346 -36.30 12.25 -15.21
N ALA A 347 -36.65 10.96 -15.32
CA ALA A 347 -37.83 10.50 -16.05
C ALA A 347 -39.14 10.73 -15.27
N VAL A 348 -39.10 10.56 -13.95
CA VAL A 348 -40.26 10.70 -13.06
C VAL A 348 -40.50 12.16 -12.68
N GLY A 349 -39.44 12.93 -12.41
CA GLY A 349 -39.49 14.35 -12.05
C GLY A 349 -40.08 15.23 -13.15
N ARG A 350 -39.85 14.88 -14.44
CA ARG A 350 -40.50 15.53 -15.58
C ARG A 350 -42.03 15.37 -15.62
N ARG A 351 -42.59 14.42 -14.86
CA ARG A 351 -44.05 14.17 -14.78
C ARG A 351 -44.72 14.85 -13.59
N ALA A 352 -43.96 15.36 -12.63
CA ALA A 352 -44.48 16.11 -11.49
C ALA A 352 -44.67 17.58 -11.90
N LYS A 353 -45.92 18.01 -12.14
CA LYS A 353 -46.24 19.43 -12.34
C LYS A 353 -45.89 20.20 -11.06
N PRO A 354 -45.24 21.38 -11.13
CA PRO A 354 -45.09 22.24 -9.97
C PRO A 354 -46.49 22.65 -9.49
N SER A 355 -46.89 22.15 -8.32
CA SER A 355 -48.10 22.59 -7.65
C SER A 355 -47.79 23.88 -6.91
N SER A 356 -48.45 24.96 -7.30
CA SER A 356 -48.31 26.33 -6.80
C SER A 356 -47.13 27.13 -7.39
N GLY A 357 -47.31 28.46 -7.49
CA GLY A 357 -46.40 29.40 -8.15
C GLY A 357 -45.01 29.52 -7.49
N PRO A 358 -44.25 30.60 -7.73
CA PRO A 358 -42.91 30.71 -7.16
C PRO A 358 -42.96 30.68 -5.63
N GLU A 359 -42.42 29.62 -5.02
CA GLU A 359 -42.28 29.51 -3.57
C GLU A 359 -41.37 30.62 -3.03
N LYS A 360 -41.71 31.14 -1.85
CA LYS A 360 -40.87 32.12 -1.14
C LYS A 360 -39.52 31.47 -0.81
N GLU A 361 -38.43 32.14 -1.20
CA GLU A 361 -37.07 31.70 -0.91
C GLU A 361 -36.52 32.42 0.34
N TYR A 362 -35.79 31.68 1.16
CA TYR A 362 -35.12 32.19 2.35
C TYR A 362 -33.59 32.13 2.19
N PRO A 363 -32.85 33.21 2.53
CA PRO A 363 -31.39 33.20 2.50
C PRO A 363 -30.84 32.31 3.61
N ARG A 364 -29.97 31.36 3.25
CA ARG A 364 -29.41 30.35 4.16
C ARG A 364 -27.90 30.48 4.37
N LEU A 365 -27.16 30.78 3.30
CA LEU A 365 -25.70 30.96 3.31
C LEU A 365 -25.32 32.26 2.59
N ASP A 366 -24.43 33.04 3.19
CA ASP A 366 -23.89 34.23 2.55
C ASP A 366 -22.87 33.87 1.45
N LEU A 367 -22.44 34.87 0.67
CA LEU A 367 -21.45 34.66 -0.39
C LEU A 367 -20.10 34.17 0.15
N VAL A 368 -19.67 34.67 1.31
CA VAL A 368 -18.38 34.34 1.93
C VAL A 368 -18.30 32.86 2.28
N HIS A 369 -19.32 32.30 2.94
CA HIS A 369 -19.38 30.88 3.27
C HIS A 369 -19.42 30.00 2.01
N ARG A 370 -20.13 30.43 0.96
CA ARG A 370 -20.17 29.68 -0.30
C ARG A 370 -18.81 29.63 -0.99
N LEU A 371 -18.09 30.75 -1.01
CA LEU A 371 -16.72 30.79 -1.55
C LEU A 371 -15.75 29.93 -0.73
N GLN A 372 -15.83 30.01 0.60
CA GLN A 372 -15.06 29.14 1.50
C GLN A 372 -15.35 27.66 1.24
N HIS A 373 -16.62 27.29 1.06
CA HIS A 373 -17.02 25.92 0.76
C HIS A 373 -16.50 25.46 -0.61
N ILE A 374 -16.58 26.29 -1.66
CA ILE A 374 -16.02 25.95 -2.98
C ILE A 374 -14.52 25.72 -2.88
N LEU A 375 -13.80 26.57 -2.15
CA LEU A 375 -12.36 26.43 -1.95
C LEU A 375 -12.03 25.14 -1.18
N LEU A 376 -12.78 24.84 -0.11
CA LEU A 376 -12.70 23.58 0.64
C LEU A 376 -12.95 22.37 -0.27
N PHE A 377 -14.02 22.39 -1.06
CA PHE A 377 -14.39 21.30 -1.96
C PHE A 377 -13.30 21.01 -3.01
N VAL A 378 -12.86 22.04 -3.75
CA VAL A 378 -11.85 21.88 -4.81
C VAL A 378 -10.52 21.38 -4.23
N SER A 379 -10.08 21.98 -3.12
CA SER A 379 -8.83 21.56 -2.47
C SER A 379 -8.92 20.16 -1.87
N PHE A 380 -10.03 19.80 -1.23
CA PHE A 380 -10.25 18.46 -0.66
C PHE A 380 -10.20 17.38 -1.74
N ILE A 381 -10.92 17.57 -2.85
CA ILE A 381 -10.94 16.60 -3.95
C ILE A 381 -9.55 16.44 -4.56
N ALA A 382 -8.83 17.55 -4.79
CA ALA A 382 -7.47 17.49 -5.30
C ALA A 382 -6.51 16.75 -4.34
N LEU A 383 -6.62 16.98 -3.03
CA LEU A 383 -5.85 16.28 -2.00
C LEU A 383 -6.18 14.78 -1.96
N ALA A 384 -7.46 14.41 -2.02
CA ALA A 384 -7.88 13.02 -2.02
C ALA A 384 -7.38 12.26 -3.26
N VAL A 385 -7.53 12.85 -4.45
CA VAL A 385 -7.10 12.26 -5.73
C VAL A 385 -5.58 12.11 -5.81
N THR A 386 -4.82 13.03 -5.20
CA THR A 386 -3.35 12.95 -5.18
C THR A 386 -2.80 12.10 -4.03
N GLY A 387 -3.53 11.96 -2.92
CA GLY A 387 -3.10 11.23 -1.72
C GLY A 387 -3.43 9.73 -1.73
N LEU A 388 -4.67 9.36 -2.10
CA LEU A 388 -5.12 7.95 -2.09
C LEU A 388 -4.25 7.02 -2.96
N PRO A 389 -3.86 7.40 -4.19
CA PRO A 389 -3.02 6.53 -5.01
C PRO A 389 -1.64 6.26 -4.40
N LEU A 390 -1.09 7.25 -3.68
CA LEU A 390 0.18 7.11 -2.99
C LEU A 390 0.06 6.17 -1.78
N ARG A 391 -1.05 6.24 -1.05
CA ARG A 391 -1.35 5.31 0.04
C ARG A 391 -1.47 3.87 -0.47
N PHE A 392 -2.25 3.69 -1.54
CA PHE A 392 -2.62 2.39 -2.09
C PHE A 392 -1.81 1.99 -3.35
N ALA A 393 -0.55 2.41 -3.43
CA ALA A 393 0.33 2.23 -4.59
C ALA A 393 0.64 0.75 -4.96
N HIS A 394 0.17 -0.21 -4.17
CA HIS A 394 0.21 -1.64 -4.51
C HIS A 394 -0.84 -2.03 -5.57
N HIS A 395 -1.88 -1.22 -5.77
CA HIS A 395 -2.88 -1.44 -6.81
C HIS A 395 -2.42 -0.82 -8.15
N PRO A 396 -2.25 -1.62 -9.23
CA PRO A 396 -1.68 -1.12 -10.49
C PRO A 396 -2.46 0.02 -11.14
N TRP A 397 -3.80 0.01 -11.03
CA TRP A 397 -4.65 1.03 -11.64
C TRP A 397 -4.48 2.41 -10.97
N LEU A 398 -4.19 2.46 -9.67
CA LEU A 398 -3.90 3.71 -8.96
C LEU A 398 -2.55 4.29 -9.36
N VAL A 399 -1.56 3.42 -9.60
CA VAL A 399 -0.28 3.83 -10.18
C VAL A 399 -0.50 4.38 -11.59
N ALA A 400 -1.32 3.72 -12.42
CA ALA A 400 -1.65 4.20 -13.76
C ALA A 400 -2.36 5.57 -13.74
N MET A 401 -3.29 5.78 -12.81
CA MET A 401 -3.93 7.10 -12.61
C MET A 401 -2.90 8.17 -12.27
N TYR A 402 -1.93 7.87 -11.41
CA TYR A 402 -0.84 8.80 -11.08
C TYR A 402 0.03 9.14 -12.30
N GLN A 403 0.32 8.15 -13.15
CA GLN A 403 1.08 8.38 -14.38
C GLN A 403 0.27 9.23 -15.38
N ALA A 404 -1.04 9.02 -15.48
CA ALA A 404 -1.93 9.83 -16.31
C ALA A 404 -1.98 11.30 -15.86
N MET A 405 -1.78 11.58 -14.57
CA MET A 405 -1.68 12.95 -14.02
C MET A 405 -0.31 13.64 -14.29
N GLY A 406 0.59 13.02 -15.06
CA GLY A 406 1.95 13.53 -15.29
C GLY A 406 3.00 12.97 -14.34
N GLY A 407 2.68 11.88 -13.63
CA GLY A 407 3.60 11.15 -12.76
C GLY A 407 3.76 11.76 -11.36
N ILE A 408 4.66 11.17 -10.57
CA ILE A 408 4.78 11.47 -9.15
C ILE A 408 5.26 12.89 -8.82
N GLY A 409 6.06 13.50 -9.70
CA GLY A 409 6.49 14.88 -9.53
C GLY A 409 5.32 15.86 -9.59
N VAL A 410 4.50 15.76 -10.64
CA VAL A 410 3.34 16.64 -10.86
C VAL A 410 2.29 16.45 -9.78
N ALA A 411 1.94 15.19 -9.47
CA ALA A 411 0.92 14.90 -8.46
C ALA A 411 1.31 15.39 -7.05
N ARG A 412 2.60 15.32 -6.67
CA ARG A 412 3.10 15.93 -5.42
C ARG A 412 2.99 17.46 -5.45
N GLY A 413 3.23 18.08 -6.60
CA GLY A 413 3.03 19.52 -6.79
C GLY A 413 1.57 19.92 -6.58
N ILE A 414 0.64 19.23 -7.25
CA ILE A 414 -0.80 19.45 -7.11
C ILE A 414 -1.23 19.28 -5.64
N HIS A 415 -0.76 18.22 -4.97
CA HIS A 415 -1.08 17.97 -3.56
C HIS A 415 -0.67 19.14 -2.66
N ARG A 416 0.52 19.70 -2.87
CA ARG A 416 1.05 20.84 -2.09
C ARG A 416 0.29 22.14 -2.35
N VAL A 417 -0.04 22.44 -3.61
CA VAL A 417 -0.85 23.61 -3.95
C VAL A 417 -2.25 23.51 -3.33
N ALA A 418 -2.89 22.34 -3.47
CA ALA A 418 -4.18 22.07 -2.84
C ALA A 418 -4.12 22.15 -1.31
N ALA A 419 -3.02 21.69 -0.68
CA ALA A 419 -2.80 21.82 0.75
C ALA A 419 -2.72 23.29 1.19
N VAL A 420 -2.00 24.14 0.47
CA VAL A 420 -1.92 25.59 0.76
C VAL A 420 -3.29 26.25 0.62
N MET A 421 -4.03 25.92 -0.44
CA MET A 421 -5.41 26.41 -0.63
C MET A 421 -6.32 26.01 0.53
N MET A 422 -6.23 24.75 0.97
CA MET A 422 -6.98 24.21 2.09
C MET A 422 -6.62 24.90 3.41
N ILE A 423 -5.33 25.09 3.68
CA ILE A 423 -4.84 25.80 4.88
C ILE A 423 -5.35 27.25 4.87
N ALA A 424 -5.27 27.93 3.74
CA ALA A 424 -5.79 29.30 3.59
C ALA A 424 -7.31 29.37 3.81
N ALA A 425 -8.07 28.40 3.28
CA ALA A 425 -9.52 28.31 3.50
C ALA A 425 -9.85 28.13 4.99
N TRP A 426 -9.11 27.25 5.68
CA TRP A 426 -9.30 26.99 7.10
C TRP A 426 -8.96 28.22 7.95
N ILE A 427 -7.83 28.87 7.72
CA ILE A 427 -7.44 30.11 8.41
C ILE A 427 -8.49 31.20 8.17
N TRP A 428 -8.93 31.40 6.93
CA TRP A 428 -9.96 32.38 6.59
C TRP A 428 -11.26 32.08 7.32
N HIS A 429 -11.70 30.83 7.33
CA HIS A 429 -12.90 30.42 8.05
C HIS A 429 -12.79 30.64 9.56
N THR A 430 -11.67 30.25 10.18
CA THR A 430 -11.43 30.48 11.61
C THR A 430 -11.43 31.97 11.97
N ILE A 431 -10.83 32.83 11.14
CA ILE A 431 -10.86 34.29 11.33
C ILE A 431 -12.29 34.83 11.23
N ASP A 432 -13.08 34.40 10.24
CA ASP A 432 -14.48 34.83 10.11
C ASP A 432 -15.31 34.45 11.35
N LEU A 433 -15.13 33.23 11.86
CA LEU A 433 -15.78 32.78 13.10
C LEU A 433 -15.38 33.63 14.31
N LEU A 434 -14.09 33.96 14.46
CA LEU A 434 -13.60 34.80 15.56
C LEU A 434 -14.17 36.22 15.46
N ILE A 435 -14.25 36.80 14.26
CA ILE A 435 -14.85 38.14 14.05
C ILE A 435 -16.34 38.12 14.41
N ARG A 436 -17.09 37.10 13.97
CA ARG A 436 -18.52 36.97 14.30
C ARG A 436 -18.74 36.76 15.79
N TRP A 437 -17.91 35.94 16.43
CA TRP A 437 -17.99 35.70 17.87
C TRP A 437 -17.67 36.96 18.68
N LYS A 438 -16.67 37.75 18.25
CA LYS A 438 -16.37 39.07 18.81
C LYS A 438 -17.55 40.04 18.66
N ARG A 439 -18.17 40.11 17.47
CA ARG A 439 -19.35 40.97 17.21
C ARG A 439 -20.56 40.58 18.06
N ALA A 440 -20.68 39.30 18.41
CA ALA A 440 -21.71 38.78 19.31
C ALA A 440 -21.35 38.91 20.80
N GLY A 441 -20.27 39.61 21.15
CA GLY A 441 -19.83 39.83 22.53
C GLY A 441 -19.30 38.57 23.22
N PHE A 442 -18.67 37.67 22.46
CA PHE A 442 -18.09 36.41 22.96
C PHE A 442 -19.07 35.48 23.70
N ARG A 443 -20.37 35.62 23.45
CA ARG A 443 -21.39 34.78 24.08
C ARG A 443 -21.40 33.40 23.44
N PHE A 444 -21.22 32.34 24.22
CA PHE A 444 -21.33 30.96 23.73
C PHE A 444 -22.71 30.65 23.13
N SER A 445 -23.77 31.32 23.57
CA SER A 445 -25.11 31.18 22.99
C SER A 445 -25.22 31.65 21.53
N SER A 446 -24.27 32.46 21.05
CA SER A 446 -24.22 32.90 19.64
C SER A 446 -23.61 31.87 18.69
N TRP A 447 -22.96 30.82 19.22
CA TRP A 447 -22.36 29.75 18.43
C TRP A 447 -23.38 28.66 18.11
N SER A 448 -24.20 28.91 17.08
CA SER A 448 -25.23 27.97 16.62
C SER A 448 -24.70 26.62 16.15
N MET A 449 -23.43 26.55 15.75
CA MET A 449 -22.82 25.31 15.27
C MET A 449 -22.40 24.38 16.42
N PHE A 450 -22.16 24.91 17.63
CA PHE A 450 -21.70 24.10 18.75
C PHE A 450 -22.77 23.08 19.19
N PRO A 451 -22.41 21.82 19.49
CA PRO A 451 -23.39 20.82 19.91
C PRO A 451 -24.01 21.17 21.27
N THR A 452 -25.31 20.97 21.41
CA THR A 452 -26.11 21.28 22.59
C THR A 452 -26.87 20.05 23.07
N MET A 453 -27.44 20.11 24.28
CA MET A 453 -28.31 19.04 24.79
C MET A 453 -29.59 18.84 23.96
N LYS A 454 -29.98 19.81 23.13
CA LYS A 454 -31.07 19.62 22.15
C LYS A 454 -30.64 18.60 21.09
N ASP A 455 -29.41 18.68 20.60
CA ASP A 455 -28.91 17.78 19.54
C ASP A 455 -28.92 16.31 20.00
N VAL A 456 -28.58 16.05 21.27
CA VAL A 456 -28.66 14.70 21.87
C VAL A 456 -30.11 14.23 21.94
N ARG A 457 -31.05 15.09 22.37
CA ARG A 457 -32.49 14.75 22.41
C ARG A 457 -33.05 14.50 21.01
N ASP A 458 -32.69 15.33 20.04
CA ASP A 458 -33.08 15.18 18.64
C ASP A 458 -32.51 13.88 18.06
N PHE A 459 -31.26 13.51 18.37
CA PHE A 459 -30.67 12.24 17.98
C PHE A 459 -31.44 11.04 18.56
N VAL A 460 -31.79 11.08 19.85
CA VAL A 460 -32.57 10.00 20.49
C VAL A 460 -33.97 9.91 19.90
N GLN A 461 -34.64 11.05 19.69
CA GLN A 461 -35.97 11.08 19.07
C GLN A 461 -35.93 10.57 17.63
N LEU A 462 -34.94 10.99 16.83
CA LEU A 462 -34.76 10.51 15.47
C LEU A 462 -34.48 9.01 15.45
N SER A 463 -33.62 8.51 16.35
CA SER A 463 -33.33 7.07 16.46
C SER A 463 -34.60 6.28 16.78
N ARG A 464 -35.41 6.76 17.73
CA ARG A 464 -36.71 6.16 18.06
C ARG A 464 -37.67 6.19 16.87
N TYR A 465 -37.70 7.30 16.14
CA TYR A 465 -38.51 7.45 14.92
C TYR A 465 -38.10 6.44 13.85
N TYR A 466 -36.80 6.29 13.58
CA TYR A 466 -36.28 5.30 12.62
C TYR A 466 -36.55 3.85 13.02
N LEU A 467 -36.58 3.56 14.33
CA LEU A 467 -36.96 2.25 14.85
C LEU A 467 -38.48 2.01 14.87
N GLY A 468 -39.30 3.02 14.54
CA GLY A 468 -40.77 2.94 14.58
C GLY A 468 -41.36 3.08 15.99
N LEU A 469 -40.56 3.50 16.97
CA LEU A 469 -40.96 3.73 18.37
C LEU A 469 -41.53 5.14 18.63
N SER A 470 -41.48 6.02 17.62
CA SER A 470 -42.09 7.36 17.63
C SER A 470 -42.83 7.58 16.32
N SER A 471 -44.00 8.22 16.37
CA SER A 471 -44.79 8.58 15.19
C SER A 471 -44.35 9.88 14.54
N GLU A 472 -43.62 10.74 15.26
CA GLU A 472 -43.23 12.08 14.81
C GLU A 472 -41.71 12.24 14.74
N PRO A 473 -41.19 12.84 13.65
CA PRO A 473 -39.78 13.22 13.54
C PRO A 473 -39.47 14.42 14.47
N PRO A 474 -38.20 14.59 14.90
CA PRO A 474 -37.79 15.76 15.66
C PRO A 474 -37.94 17.04 14.84
N LYS A 475 -38.29 18.14 15.51
CA LYS A 475 -38.29 19.49 14.90
C LYS A 475 -36.90 20.09 15.04
N PHE A 476 -36.21 20.21 13.91
CA PHE A 476 -34.86 20.77 13.89
C PHE A 476 -34.86 22.30 13.90
N ASP A 477 -33.77 22.83 14.45
CA ASP A 477 -33.46 24.25 14.44
C ASP A 477 -32.60 24.60 13.20
N ARG A 478 -31.91 25.75 13.21
CA ARG A 478 -31.07 26.24 12.11
C ARG A 478 -30.10 25.18 11.60
N PHE A 479 -29.44 24.45 12.48
CA PHE A 479 -28.58 23.33 12.11
C PHE A 479 -29.05 22.06 12.82
N GLU A 480 -29.25 20.99 12.06
CA GLU A 480 -29.49 19.65 12.61
C GLU A 480 -28.18 19.05 13.16
N PHE A 481 -28.31 18.06 14.06
CA PHE A 481 -27.14 17.41 14.64
C PHE A 481 -26.26 16.74 13.58
N ARG A 482 -26.82 16.26 12.46
CA ARG A 482 -26.08 15.63 11.35
C ARG A 482 -25.17 16.64 10.65
N GLN A 483 -25.69 17.84 10.36
CA GLN A 483 -24.92 18.94 9.79
C GLN A 483 -23.81 19.43 10.75
N LYS A 484 -24.10 19.50 12.05
CA LYS A 484 -23.08 19.83 13.06
C LYS A 484 -22.00 18.75 13.14
N PHE A 485 -22.41 17.48 13.09
CA PHE A 485 -21.48 16.36 13.07
C PHE A 485 -20.55 16.43 11.84
N ASP A 486 -21.10 16.68 10.63
CA ASP A 486 -20.30 16.87 9.40
C ASP A 486 -19.29 18.00 9.56
N TYR A 487 -19.76 19.14 10.06
CA TYR A 487 -18.92 20.31 10.27
C TYR A 487 -17.76 19.99 11.22
N PHE A 488 -18.02 19.39 12.38
CA PHE A 488 -16.98 19.09 13.36
C PHE A 488 -16.06 17.96 12.93
N ALA A 489 -16.56 16.94 12.23
CA ALA A 489 -15.74 15.86 11.69
C ALA A 489 -14.64 16.42 10.78
N VAL A 490 -14.99 17.35 9.89
CA VAL A 490 -14.00 18.00 9.01
C VAL A 490 -13.17 19.03 9.78
N TYR A 491 -13.80 19.90 10.56
CA TYR A 491 -13.11 21.01 11.23
C TYR A 491 -12.08 20.56 12.29
N TRP A 492 -12.35 19.46 13.02
CA TRP A 492 -11.37 18.86 13.94
C TRP A 492 -10.28 18.08 13.24
N GLY A 493 -10.58 17.44 12.10
CA GLY A 493 -9.56 16.76 11.28
C GLY A 493 -8.55 17.75 10.69
N MET A 494 -8.93 19.02 10.48
CA MET A 494 -8.06 20.04 9.89
C MET A 494 -6.74 20.26 10.64
N PRO A 495 -6.71 20.56 11.96
CA PRO A 495 -5.46 20.63 12.71
C PRO A 495 -4.56 19.39 12.53
N ILE A 496 -5.14 18.19 12.64
CA ILE A 496 -4.39 16.93 12.49
C ILE A 496 -3.76 16.88 11.10
N MET A 497 -4.54 17.12 10.04
CA MET A 497 -4.09 17.08 8.65
C MET A 497 -3.04 18.15 8.33
N VAL A 498 -3.21 19.37 8.84
CA VAL A 498 -2.29 20.50 8.61
C VAL A 498 -0.97 20.27 9.31
N PHE A 499 -0.96 19.96 10.60
CA PHE A 499 0.29 19.78 11.35
C PHE A 499 1.05 18.53 10.90
N SER A 500 0.36 17.40 10.75
CA SER A 500 0.98 16.18 10.24
C SER A 500 1.51 16.38 8.80
N GLY A 501 0.77 17.08 7.95
CA GLY A 501 1.17 17.41 6.59
C GLY A 501 2.42 18.30 6.54
N LEU A 502 2.53 19.29 7.42
CA LEU A 502 3.72 20.15 7.53
C LEU A 502 4.95 19.36 7.97
N VAL A 503 4.80 18.43 8.92
CA VAL A 503 5.89 17.51 9.32
C VAL A 503 6.37 16.68 8.13
N LEU A 504 5.45 16.16 7.32
CA LEU A 504 5.79 15.36 6.13
C LEU A 504 6.29 16.20 4.95
N TRP A 505 5.92 17.48 4.87
CA TRP A 505 6.42 18.41 3.85
C TRP A 505 7.86 18.82 4.15
N PHE A 506 8.17 19.12 5.41
CA PHE A 506 9.49 19.54 5.88
C PHE A 506 10.11 18.53 6.85
N PRO A 507 10.35 17.28 6.40
CA PRO A 507 10.64 16.17 7.31
C PRO A 507 12.02 16.27 7.97
N ILE A 508 13.00 16.95 7.36
CA ILE A 508 14.32 17.17 7.97
C ILE A 508 14.20 18.18 9.11
N PHE A 509 13.53 19.32 8.87
CA PHE A 509 13.35 20.37 9.88
C PHE A 509 12.61 19.83 11.10
N PHE A 510 11.40 19.30 10.91
CA PHE A 510 10.61 18.77 12.01
C PHE A 510 11.19 17.48 12.58
N GLY A 511 11.70 16.57 11.75
CA GLY A 511 12.29 15.32 12.22
C GLY A 511 13.56 15.50 13.05
N ASN A 512 14.30 16.60 12.84
CA ASN A 512 15.44 16.96 13.69
C ASN A 512 15.03 17.56 15.04
N MET A 513 13.83 18.15 15.13
CA MET A 513 13.31 18.80 16.35
C MET A 513 12.45 17.87 17.19
N LEU A 514 11.67 17.01 16.54
CA LEU A 514 10.75 16.07 17.18
C LEU A 514 11.50 14.82 17.67
N PRO A 515 10.89 14.02 18.57
CA PRO A 515 11.41 12.70 18.93
C PRO A 515 11.48 11.76 17.71
N GLU A 516 12.20 10.64 17.86
CA GLU A 516 12.29 9.57 16.84
C GLU A 516 10.96 8.96 16.42
N THR A 517 9.87 9.23 17.14
CA THR A 517 8.53 8.80 16.78
C THR A 517 7.79 9.84 15.95
N GLY A 518 8.23 11.11 15.95
CA GLY A 518 7.46 12.25 15.44
C GLY A 518 7.09 12.17 13.97
N VAL A 519 8.04 11.84 13.08
CA VAL A 519 7.76 11.71 11.64
C VAL A 519 6.87 10.50 11.36
N SER A 520 7.04 9.41 12.10
CA SER A 520 6.21 8.20 11.94
C SER A 520 4.79 8.42 12.47
N ALA A 521 4.63 9.08 13.61
CA ALA A 521 3.34 9.49 14.15
C ALA A 521 2.62 10.41 13.15
N ALA A 522 3.31 11.45 12.66
CA ALA A 522 2.75 12.33 11.64
C ALA A 522 2.32 11.57 10.38
N TYR A 523 3.06 10.54 9.94
CA TYR A 523 2.63 9.70 8.82
C TYR A 523 1.34 8.92 9.12
N ILE A 524 1.25 8.30 10.30
CA ILE A 524 0.06 7.55 10.72
C ILE A 524 -1.14 8.51 10.78
N ALA A 525 -1.03 9.58 11.56
CA ALA A 525 -2.05 10.60 11.70
C ALA A 525 -2.49 11.17 10.36
N HIS A 526 -1.56 11.61 9.49
CA HIS A 526 -1.92 12.19 8.20
C HIS A 526 -2.62 11.19 7.28
N SER A 527 -2.07 9.98 7.20
CA SER A 527 -2.57 8.96 6.27
C SER A 527 -3.94 8.46 6.72
N ASP A 528 -4.08 8.11 8.01
CA ASP A 528 -5.30 7.48 8.55
C ASP A 528 -6.44 8.46 8.75
N GLU A 529 -6.16 9.69 9.21
CA GLU A 529 -7.17 10.76 9.24
C GLU A 529 -7.67 11.09 7.82
N ALA A 530 -6.79 11.10 6.81
CA ALA A 530 -7.23 11.30 5.43
C ALA A 530 -8.20 10.21 4.95
N ILE A 531 -8.00 8.95 5.36
CA ILE A 531 -8.98 7.88 5.04
C ILE A 531 -10.29 8.14 5.75
N LEU A 532 -10.25 8.44 7.05
CA LEU A 532 -11.46 8.71 7.82
C LEU A 532 -12.26 9.85 7.18
N ALA A 533 -11.60 10.96 6.86
CA ALA A 533 -12.21 12.13 6.22
C ALA A 533 -12.80 11.80 4.85
N VAL A 534 -12.06 11.11 3.97
CA VAL A 534 -12.55 10.68 2.65
C VAL A 534 -13.77 9.77 2.79
N LEU A 535 -13.72 8.77 3.68
CA LEU A 535 -14.81 7.84 3.88
C LEU A 535 -16.04 8.53 4.48
N ALA A 536 -15.87 9.36 5.50
CA ALA A 536 -16.97 10.12 6.11
C ALA A 536 -17.64 11.05 5.09
N ILE A 537 -16.86 11.74 4.25
CA ILE A 537 -17.40 12.62 3.21
C ILE A 537 -18.11 11.78 2.13
N ALA A 538 -17.49 10.72 1.62
CA ALA A 538 -18.06 9.91 0.56
C ALA A 538 -19.31 9.13 0.99
N VAL A 539 -19.38 8.68 2.24
CA VAL A 539 -20.49 7.85 2.74
C VAL A 539 -21.59 8.71 3.32
N TRP A 540 -21.27 9.66 4.20
CA TRP A 540 -22.26 10.35 5.01
C TRP A 540 -22.59 11.74 4.49
N HIS A 541 -21.59 12.57 4.20
CA HIS A 541 -21.84 13.90 3.64
C HIS A 541 -22.52 13.82 2.26
N PHE A 542 -21.98 12.99 1.36
CA PHE A 542 -22.57 12.77 0.04
C PHE A 542 -23.97 12.14 0.14
N TYR A 543 -24.21 11.25 1.10
CA TYR A 543 -25.56 10.76 1.33
C TYR A 543 -26.51 11.90 1.72
N ASN A 544 -26.19 12.66 2.78
CA ASN A 544 -27.10 13.69 3.28
C ASN A 544 -27.38 14.80 2.24
N VAL A 545 -26.38 15.14 1.41
CA VAL A 545 -26.47 16.27 0.47
C VAL A 545 -26.88 15.86 -0.94
N HIS A 546 -26.46 14.70 -1.45
CA HIS A 546 -26.67 14.29 -2.85
C HIS A 546 -27.61 13.10 -2.99
N PHE A 547 -27.47 12.08 -2.14
CA PHE A 547 -28.21 10.82 -2.28
C PHE A 547 -29.45 10.73 -1.40
N ASN A 548 -29.71 11.74 -0.57
CA ASN A 548 -30.91 11.81 0.23
C ASN A 548 -32.11 11.92 -0.73
N PRO A 549 -33.08 10.99 -0.70
CA PRO A 549 -34.24 11.02 -1.60
C PRO A 549 -35.10 12.29 -1.50
N GLY A 550 -35.00 13.04 -0.40
CA GLY A 550 -35.69 14.32 -0.23
C GLY A 550 -35.06 15.49 -1.00
N ASP A 551 -33.74 15.44 -1.20
CA ASP A 551 -32.96 16.52 -1.82
C ASP A 551 -32.34 16.10 -3.17
N PHE A 552 -32.68 14.91 -3.69
CA PHE A 552 -32.08 14.36 -4.89
C PHE A 552 -32.35 15.24 -6.13
N PRO A 553 -31.34 15.51 -6.99
CA PRO A 553 -29.99 14.93 -7.01
C PRO A 553 -28.98 15.59 -6.07
N MET A 554 -29.30 16.78 -5.54
CA MET A 554 -28.54 17.42 -4.47
C MET A 554 -29.24 18.68 -3.92
N SER A 555 -28.91 19.06 -2.69
CA SER A 555 -29.23 20.39 -2.17
C SER A 555 -28.36 21.47 -2.83
N PHE A 556 -28.99 22.47 -3.46
CA PHE A 556 -28.28 23.57 -4.14
C PHE A 556 -27.93 24.75 -3.20
N ALA A 557 -28.23 24.65 -1.90
CA ALA A 557 -28.03 25.73 -0.95
C ALA A 557 -26.57 26.21 -0.85
N TRP A 558 -25.59 25.32 -1.07
CA TRP A 558 -24.16 25.67 -1.08
C TRP A 558 -23.74 26.48 -2.31
N LEU A 559 -24.52 26.46 -3.39
CA LEU A 559 -24.26 27.23 -4.61
C LEU A 559 -25.12 28.50 -4.67
N THR A 560 -26.43 28.38 -4.44
CA THR A 560 -27.38 29.51 -4.54
C THR A 560 -27.44 30.34 -3.26
N GLY A 561 -27.11 29.74 -2.12
CA GLY A 561 -27.22 30.38 -0.80
C GLY A 561 -28.66 30.45 -0.28
N LYS A 562 -29.63 29.81 -0.93
CA LYS A 562 -31.06 29.92 -0.63
C LYS A 562 -31.73 28.55 -0.51
N LYS A 563 -32.85 28.50 0.24
CA LYS A 563 -33.78 27.37 0.33
C LYS A 563 -35.21 27.84 0.13
N THR A 564 -36.08 27.00 -0.44
CA THR A 564 -37.50 27.33 -0.59
C THR A 564 -38.24 27.18 0.75
N ARG A 565 -39.45 27.76 0.86
CA ARG A 565 -40.28 27.64 2.06
C ARG A 565 -40.59 26.18 2.41
N SER A 566 -40.95 25.36 1.41
CA SER A 566 -41.25 23.94 1.64
C SER A 566 -40.04 23.16 2.16
N GLN A 567 -38.84 23.45 1.63
CA GLN A 567 -37.59 22.88 2.14
C GLN A 567 -37.31 23.31 3.58
N MET A 568 -37.49 24.60 3.89
CA MET A 568 -37.32 25.12 5.25
C MET A 568 -38.32 24.49 6.24
N GLU A 569 -39.57 24.26 5.83
CA GLU A 569 -40.59 23.64 6.66
C GLU A 569 -40.26 22.18 6.98
N HIS A 570 -39.70 21.44 6.02
CA HIS A 570 -39.35 20.04 6.21
C HIS A 570 -38.04 19.85 7.00
N GLU A 571 -37.01 20.63 6.68
CA GLU A 571 -35.65 20.43 7.23
C GLU A 571 -35.37 21.29 8.47
N HIS A 572 -35.93 22.50 8.54
CA HIS A 572 -35.61 23.51 9.55
C HIS A 572 -36.86 24.23 10.11
N PRO A 573 -37.87 23.48 10.59
CA PRO A 573 -39.17 24.06 10.96
C PRO A 573 -39.07 25.14 12.05
N LEU A 574 -38.20 24.98 13.05
CA LEU A 574 -38.07 25.98 14.12
C LEU A 574 -37.38 27.26 13.66
N GLU A 575 -36.49 27.18 12.66
CA GLU A 575 -35.88 28.37 12.07
C GLU A 575 -36.91 29.12 11.23
N LEU A 576 -37.70 28.40 10.43
CA LEU A 576 -38.79 28.99 9.65
C LEU A 576 -39.81 29.69 10.56
N GLU A 577 -40.25 29.03 11.63
CA GLU A 577 -41.18 29.61 12.60
C GLU A 577 -40.65 30.91 13.21
N ARG A 578 -39.34 31.01 13.50
CA ARG A 578 -38.75 32.27 14.00
C ARG A 578 -38.68 33.34 12.92
N ILE A 579 -38.25 33.01 11.70
CA ILE A 579 -38.19 33.98 10.60
C ILE A 579 -39.58 34.54 10.26
N GLU A 580 -40.62 33.70 10.30
CA GLU A 580 -42.00 34.11 10.00
C GLU A 580 -42.67 34.86 11.17
N ARG A 581 -42.20 34.70 12.41
CA ARG A 581 -42.69 35.44 13.59
C ARG A 581 -42.06 36.83 13.77
N GLY A 582 -40.97 37.14 13.08
CA GLY A 582 -40.18 38.38 13.25
C GLY A 582 -39.22 38.30 14.42
#